data_AF-A0A7W1F0B9-F1
#
_entry.id   AF-A0A7W1F0B9-F1
#
_cell.length_a   1.000
_cell.length_b   1.000
_cell.length_c   1.000
_cell.angle_alpha   90.00
_cell.angle_beta   90.00
_cell.angle_gamma   90.00
#
_symmetry.space_group_name_H-M   'P 1'
#
loop_
_entity.id
_entity.type
_entity.pdbx_description
1 polymer ?
#
loop_
_entity_poly.entity_id
_entity_poly.type
_entity_poly.pdbx_seq_one_letter_code
_entity_poly.pdbx_strand_id
1 'polypeptide(L)'
;MDHPGANASGLQRAELVDALVDGRTPPPAPTDLVEWAADTLAGAGPALGVDRGSLPAVQESALAWAGLPLARSGGARWGHDLDVGTGTVPVIDHDRLLVPAPSALLACSAVELKPLRRWTATRFGCRLKAAPGVRLWLWRDRALVVSLRALPLAGFVYGPEAGHRAPLALEPGAAQVVRW
;
A
#
# COMPACT_ATOMS: atom_id res chain seq x y z
N MET A 1 -1.20 -0.49 -16.29
CA MET A 1 0.00 0.32 -16.59
C MET A 1 1.17 -0.52 -16.13
N ASP A 2 2.07 -0.91 -17.03
CA ASP A 2 3.19 -1.79 -16.67
C ASP A 2 4.20 -1.04 -15.80
N HIS A 3 4.40 -1.53 -14.57
CA HIS A 3 5.39 -0.97 -13.66
C HIS A 3 6.77 -1.54 -14.04
N PRO A 4 7.74 -0.71 -14.46
CA PRO A 4 9.06 -1.21 -14.84
C PRO A 4 9.72 -1.90 -13.64
N GLY A 5 10.05 -3.19 -13.81
CA GLY A 5 10.68 -4.01 -12.77
C GLY A 5 9.71 -4.66 -11.78
N ALA A 6 8.41 -4.73 -12.11
CA ALA A 6 7.46 -5.46 -11.28
C ALA A 6 7.60 -6.99 -11.40
N ASN A 7 7.49 -7.68 -10.27
CA ASN A 7 7.48 -9.13 -10.18
C ASN A 7 6.05 -9.66 -10.39
N ALA A 8 5.88 -10.57 -11.37
CA ALA A 8 4.57 -11.12 -11.73
C ALA A 8 3.87 -11.82 -10.56
N SER A 9 4.60 -12.55 -9.72
CA SER A 9 4.03 -13.24 -8.56
C SER A 9 3.55 -12.24 -7.49
N GLY A 10 4.29 -11.14 -7.29
CA GLY A 10 3.86 -10.04 -6.42
C GLY A 10 2.60 -9.35 -6.93
N LEU A 11 2.51 -9.11 -8.25
CA LEU A 11 1.32 -8.53 -8.89
C LEU A 11 0.11 -9.44 -8.72
N GLN A 12 0.23 -10.75 -9.01
CA GLN A 12 -0.86 -11.72 -8.83
C GLN A 12 -1.37 -11.77 -7.39
N ARG A 13 -0.46 -11.79 -6.39
CA ARG A 13 -0.84 -11.68 -4.97
C ARG A 13 -1.61 -10.40 -4.70
N ALA A 14 -1.11 -9.27 -5.20
CA ALA A 14 -1.73 -7.99 -4.94
C ALA A 14 -3.11 -7.84 -5.57
N GLU A 15 -3.28 -8.30 -6.82
CA GLU A 15 -4.56 -8.26 -7.52
C GLU A 15 -5.60 -9.15 -6.85
N LEU A 16 -5.20 -10.36 -6.42
CA LEU A 16 -6.07 -11.26 -5.68
C LEU A 16 -6.50 -10.63 -4.35
N VAL A 17 -5.56 -10.13 -3.55
CA VAL A 17 -5.87 -9.49 -2.26
C VAL A 17 -6.73 -8.25 -2.45
N ASP A 18 -6.42 -7.40 -3.44
CA ASP A 18 -7.23 -6.23 -3.75
C ASP A 18 -8.67 -6.62 -4.10
N ALA A 19 -8.88 -7.64 -4.91
CA ALA A 19 -10.22 -8.10 -5.26
C ALA A 19 -10.98 -8.61 -4.03
N LEU A 20 -10.34 -9.43 -3.19
CA LEU A 20 -10.96 -9.97 -1.98
C LEU A 20 -11.29 -8.89 -0.95
N VAL A 21 -10.36 -7.96 -0.69
CA VAL A 21 -10.57 -6.84 0.25
C VAL A 21 -11.65 -5.89 -0.24
N ASP A 22 -11.73 -5.65 -1.54
CA ASP A 22 -12.77 -4.79 -2.12
C ASP A 22 -14.12 -5.53 -2.30
N GLY A 23 -14.18 -6.85 -2.10
CA GLY A 23 -15.35 -7.66 -2.41
C GLY A 23 -15.70 -7.69 -3.90
N ARG A 24 -14.69 -7.60 -4.76
CA ARG A 24 -14.79 -7.78 -6.22
C ARG A 24 -14.55 -9.25 -6.57
N THR A 25 -15.00 -9.66 -7.75
CA THR A 25 -14.65 -10.98 -8.28
C THR A 25 -13.14 -11.09 -8.45
N PRO A 26 -12.47 -12.06 -7.79
CA PRO A 26 -11.03 -12.21 -7.92
C PRO A 26 -10.65 -12.71 -9.33
N PRO A 27 -9.46 -12.35 -9.84
CA PRO A 27 -8.95 -12.94 -11.06
C PRO A 27 -8.73 -14.45 -10.88
N PRO A 28 -8.73 -15.24 -11.97
CA PRO A 28 -8.31 -16.63 -11.90
C PRO A 28 -6.92 -16.74 -11.29
N ALA A 29 -6.80 -17.57 -10.25
CA ALA A 29 -5.57 -17.77 -9.50
C ALA A 29 -5.37 -19.27 -9.20
N PRO A 30 -4.11 -19.74 -9.11
CA PRO A 30 -3.78 -21.05 -8.59
C PRO A 30 -4.38 -21.30 -7.20
N THR A 31 -4.76 -22.55 -6.91
CA THR A 31 -5.43 -22.92 -5.64
C THR A 31 -4.61 -22.55 -4.41
N ASP A 32 -3.30 -22.79 -4.44
CA ASP A 32 -2.36 -22.46 -3.36
C ASP A 32 -2.32 -20.94 -3.08
N LEU A 33 -2.41 -20.11 -4.12
CA LEU A 33 -2.48 -18.67 -3.99
C LEU A 33 -3.81 -18.21 -3.38
N VAL A 34 -4.93 -18.87 -3.73
CA VAL A 34 -6.25 -18.62 -3.13
C VAL A 34 -6.28 -19.01 -1.66
N GLU A 35 -5.77 -20.19 -1.31
CA GLU A 35 -5.67 -20.66 0.07
C GLU A 35 -4.80 -19.72 0.91
N TRP A 36 -3.63 -19.32 0.41
CA TRP A 36 -2.77 -18.33 1.05
C TRP A 36 -3.50 -17.01 1.33
N ALA A 37 -4.27 -16.51 0.36
CA ALA A 37 -5.00 -15.26 0.52
C ALA A 37 -6.12 -15.40 1.56
N ALA A 38 -6.85 -16.53 1.55
CA ALA A 38 -7.89 -16.82 2.53
C ALA A 38 -7.31 -16.86 3.96
N ASP A 39 -6.20 -17.57 4.16
CA ASP A 39 -5.52 -17.67 5.47
C ASP A 39 -4.98 -16.31 5.94
N THR A 40 -4.42 -15.53 5.01
CA THR A 40 -3.88 -14.20 5.30
C THR A 40 -4.98 -13.23 5.76
N LEU A 41 -6.14 -13.30 5.11
CA LEU A 41 -7.29 -12.44 5.38
C LEU A 41 -8.23 -13.01 6.47
N ALA A 42 -7.97 -14.22 6.96
CA ALA A 42 -8.77 -14.84 8.00
C ALA A 42 -8.82 -13.96 9.26
N GLY A 43 -10.04 -13.64 9.68
CA GLY A 43 -10.33 -12.77 10.82
C GLY A 43 -9.89 -11.31 10.63
N ALA A 44 -9.51 -10.90 9.42
CA ALA A 44 -9.25 -9.50 9.14
C ALA A 44 -10.57 -8.72 9.17
N GLY A 45 -10.59 -7.61 9.91
CA GLY A 45 -11.74 -6.69 9.95
C GLY A 45 -11.86 -5.85 8.66
N PRO A 46 -12.55 -4.70 8.72
CA PRO A 46 -12.55 -3.76 7.61
C PRO A 46 -11.14 -3.19 7.38
N ALA A 47 -10.73 -3.11 6.11
CA ALA A 47 -9.45 -2.52 5.75
C ALA A 47 -9.45 -1.01 5.98
N LEU A 48 -8.31 -0.49 6.42
CA LEU A 48 -8.04 0.93 6.64
C LEU A 48 -7.26 1.48 5.44
N GLY A 49 -7.53 2.72 5.06
CA GLY A 49 -6.80 3.37 3.98
C GLY A 49 -7.58 4.52 3.34
N VAL A 50 -7.15 4.90 2.15
CA VAL A 50 -7.87 5.81 1.29
C VAL A 50 -9.00 5.05 0.58
N ASP A 51 -10.18 5.66 0.52
CA ASP A 51 -11.32 5.14 -0.22
C ASP A 51 -11.01 5.08 -1.71
N ARG A 52 -10.86 3.86 -2.22
CA ARG A 52 -10.55 3.60 -3.63
C ARG A 52 -11.59 4.20 -4.58
N GLY A 53 -12.86 4.22 -4.17
CA GLY A 53 -13.95 4.80 -4.98
C GLY A 53 -13.85 6.31 -5.18
N SER A 54 -13.07 7.01 -4.34
CA SER A 54 -12.82 8.45 -4.49
C SER A 54 -11.64 8.77 -5.41
N LEU A 55 -10.76 7.80 -5.69
CA LEU A 55 -9.52 8.05 -6.41
C LEU A 55 -9.73 8.18 -7.92
N PRO A 56 -9.03 9.12 -8.57
CA PRO A 56 -8.87 9.08 -10.02
C PRO A 56 -8.12 7.81 -10.43
N ALA A 57 -8.65 7.06 -11.40
CA ALA A 57 -8.07 5.79 -11.86
C ALA A 57 -6.59 5.92 -12.26
N VAL A 58 -6.20 7.07 -12.82
CA VAL A 58 -4.81 7.34 -13.24
C VAL A 58 -3.82 7.43 -12.06
N GLN A 59 -4.30 7.76 -10.86
CA GLN A 59 -3.47 7.91 -9.66
C GLN A 59 -3.36 6.60 -8.86
N GLU A 60 -4.38 5.75 -8.94
CA GLU A 60 -4.51 4.57 -8.08
C GLU A 60 -3.26 3.68 -8.09
N SER A 61 -2.80 3.27 -9.26
CA SER A 61 -1.63 2.38 -9.39
C SER A 61 -0.34 3.00 -8.86
N ALA A 62 -0.15 4.31 -9.02
CA ALA A 62 1.06 4.99 -8.54
C ALA A 62 1.07 5.15 -7.02
N LEU A 63 -0.08 5.49 -6.42
CA LEU A 63 -0.25 5.56 -4.97
C LEU A 63 -0.11 4.18 -4.34
N ALA A 64 -0.71 3.19 -4.97
CA ALA A 64 -0.59 1.79 -4.63
C ALA A 64 0.87 1.34 -4.60
N TRP A 65 1.64 1.66 -5.63
CA TRP A 65 3.07 1.35 -5.77
C TRP A 65 3.93 2.03 -4.71
N ALA A 66 3.57 3.25 -4.31
CA ALA A 66 4.23 4.00 -3.25
C ALA A 66 3.95 3.45 -1.83
N GLY A 67 3.11 2.42 -1.71
CA GLY A 67 2.73 1.80 -0.45
C GLY A 67 1.64 2.57 0.31
N LEU A 68 0.82 3.36 -0.39
CA LEU A 68 -0.37 3.96 0.21
C LEU A 68 -1.44 2.86 0.39
N PRO A 69 -2.00 2.69 1.61
CA PRO A 69 -3.05 1.71 1.84
C PRO A 69 -4.35 2.18 1.21
N LEU A 70 -4.93 1.32 0.37
CA LEU A 70 -6.20 1.55 -0.32
C LEU A 70 -7.22 0.55 0.22
N ALA A 71 -8.44 1.01 0.45
CA ALA A 71 -9.52 0.18 0.97
C ALA A 71 -10.86 0.57 0.33
N ARG A 72 -11.76 -0.40 0.21
CA ARG A 72 -13.18 -0.12 -0.04
C ARG A 72 -13.75 0.62 1.16
N SER A 73 -14.24 1.85 0.94
CA SER A 73 -14.78 2.72 2.00
C SER A 73 -13.74 3.10 3.06
N GLY A 74 -12.51 3.39 2.62
CA GLY A 74 -11.44 3.89 3.49
C GLY A 74 -11.79 5.21 4.20
N GLY A 75 -11.14 5.46 5.34
CA GLY A 75 -11.39 6.64 6.19
C GLY A 75 -10.79 7.96 5.68
N ALA A 76 -10.13 7.95 4.53
CA ALA A 76 -9.63 9.15 3.86
C ALA A 76 -10.10 9.19 2.40
N ARG A 77 -10.31 10.38 1.85
CA ARG A 77 -10.92 10.58 0.53
C ARG A 77 -10.11 11.54 -0.33
N TRP A 78 -9.99 11.23 -1.61
CA TRP A 78 -9.47 12.14 -2.61
C TRP A 78 -10.35 13.39 -2.73
N GLY A 79 -9.73 14.54 -3.02
CA GLY A 79 -10.44 15.83 -3.06
C GLY A 79 -10.69 16.44 -1.68
N HIS A 80 -10.45 15.69 -0.59
CA HIS A 80 -10.55 16.17 0.78
C HIS A 80 -9.22 15.99 1.53
N ASP A 81 -8.81 14.76 1.82
CA ASP A 81 -7.61 14.48 2.62
C ASP A 81 -6.34 14.34 1.77
N LEU A 82 -6.51 14.12 0.46
CA LEU A 82 -5.40 14.09 -0.50
C LEU A 82 -5.82 14.67 -1.85
N ASP A 83 -4.84 15.19 -2.60
CA ASP A 83 -5.04 15.75 -3.95
C ASP A 83 -3.77 15.70 -4.81
N VAL A 84 -3.89 16.13 -6.06
CA VAL A 84 -2.75 16.50 -6.89
C VAL A 84 -2.08 17.78 -6.37
N GLY A 85 -0.76 17.71 -6.18
CA GLY A 85 0.11 18.87 -6.05
C GLY A 85 0.86 19.17 -7.35
N THR A 86 1.44 20.36 -7.44
CA THR A 86 2.22 20.81 -8.62
C THR A 86 3.70 20.39 -8.57
N GLY A 87 4.15 19.83 -7.43
CA GLY A 87 5.54 19.40 -7.23
C GLY A 87 5.88 18.06 -7.87
N THR A 88 7.13 17.63 -7.67
CA THR A 88 7.65 16.33 -8.13
C THR A 88 7.70 15.28 -7.02
N VAL A 89 7.48 15.69 -5.77
CA VAL A 89 7.48 14.82 -4.58
C VAL A 89 6.23 15.06 -3.75
N PRO A 90 5.75 14.08 -2.99
CA PRO A 90 4.62 14.29 -2.08
C PRO A 90 4.97 15.34 -1.03
N VAL A 91 4.01 16.18 -0.67
CA VAL A 91 4.14 17.13 0.45
C VAL A 91 2.88 17.08 1.32
N ILE A 92 3.04 17.39 2.60
CA ILE A 92 1.91 17.58 3.49
C ILE A 92 1.67 19.08 3.58
N ASP A 93 0.46 19.50 3.18
CA ASP A 93 -0.03 20.86 3.36
C ASP A 93 -1.13 20.82 4.42
N HIS A 94 -0.81 21.34 5.62
CA HIS A 94 -1.63 21.19 6.83
C HIS A 94 -1.89 19.71 7.14
N ASP A 95 -3.13 19.23 6.96
CA ASP A 95 -3.52 17.83 7.16
C ASP A 95 -3.73 17.07 5.84
N ARG A 96 -3.50 17.73 4.71
CA ARG A 96 -3.73 17.21 3.38
C ARG A 96 -2.44 16.70 2.75
N LEU A 97 -2.49 15.52 2.12
CA LEU A 97 -1.39 15.02 1.31
C LEU A 97 -1.53 15.49 -0.14
N LEU A 98 -0.60 16.31 -0.61
CA LEU A 98 -0.50 16.67 -2.01
C LEU A 98 0.49 15.71 -2.68
N VAL A 99 0.02 14.92 -3.63
CA VAL A 99 0.82 13.95 -4.38
C VAL A 99 1.15 14.48 -5.78
N PRO A 100 2.35 14.23 -6.31
CA PRO A 100 2.70 14.68 -7.65
C PRO A 100 1.95 13.88 -8.72
N ALA A 101 2.17 14.21 -9.98
CA ALA A 101 1.67 13.40 -11.10
C ALA A 101 2.15 11.93 -10.98
N PRO A 102 1.39 10.94 -11.52
CA PRO A 102 1.70 9.51 -11.36
C PRO A 102 3.13 9.13 -11.75
N SER A 103 3.65 9.66 -12.87
CA SER A 103 5.01 9.38 -13.34
C SER A 103 6.08 9.87 -12.36
N ALA A 104 5.89 11.06 -11.78
CA ALA A 104 6.80 11.60 -10.77
C ALA A 104 6.72 10.81 -9.45
N LEU A 105 5.51 10.40 -9.05
CA LEU A 105 5.34 9.56 -7.86
C LEU A 105 6.03 8.20 -8.02
N LEU A 106 5.94 7.57 -9.20
CA LEU A 106 6.62 6.31 -9.51
C LEU A 106 8.15 6.44 -9.51
N ALA A 107 8.66 7.63 -9.83
CA ALA A 107 10.09 7.92 -9.82
C ALA A 107 10.64 8.24 -8.41
N CYS A 108 9.77 8.50 -7.43
CA CYS A 108 10.20 8.85 -6.07
C CYS A 108 10.96 7.70 -5.40
N SER A 109 12.09 8.04 -4.79
CA SER A 109 12.86 7.18 -3.89
C SER A 109 12.19 7.02 -2.52
N ALA A 110 12.76 6.15 -1.70
CA ALA A 110 12.31 5.98 -0.32
C ALA A 110 12.42 7.26 0.54
N VAL A 111 13.32 8.18 0.17
CA VAL A 111 13.52 9.45 0.89
C VAL A 111 12.42 10.44 0.53
N GLU A 112 12.08 10.53 -0.76
CA GLU A 112 11.06 11.46 -1.27
C GLU A 112 9.65 11.06 -0.83
N LEU A 113 9.40 9.76 -0.58
CA LEU A 113 8.14 9.27 -0.03
C LEU A 113 7.95 9.51 1.47
N LYS A 114 8.89 10.17 2.16
CA LYS A 114 8.75 10.46 3.61
C LYS A 114 7.45 11.20 3.96
N PRO A 115 6.98 12.21 3.21
CA PRO A 115 5.74 12.91 3.54
C PRO A 115 4.51 12.00 3.42
N LEU A 116 4.41 11.21 2.35
CA LEU A 116 3.35 10.19 2.21
C LEU A 116 3.30 9.27 3.43
N ARG A 117 4.46 8.74 3.85
CA ARG A 117 4.54 7.82 4.99
C ARG A 117 4.16 8.47 6.31
N ARG A 118 4.58 9.74 6.51
CA ARG A 118 4.21 10.50 7.70
C ARG A 118 2.70 10.73 7.74
N TRP A 119 2.11 11.09 6.60
CA TRP A 119 0.68 11.27 6.48
C TRP A 119 -0.10 9.97 6.76
N THR A 120 0.32 8.84 6.17
CA THR A 120 -0.25 7.51 6.46
C THR A 120 -0.16 7.16 7.95
N ALA A 121 0.97 7.49 8.59
CA ALA A 121 1.16 7.26 10.02
C ALA A 121 0.20 8.08 10.88
N THR A 122 0.04 9.37 10.57
CA THR A 122 -0.91 10.23 11.28
C THR A 122 -2.35 9.78 11.07
N ARG A 123 -2.71 9.38 9.84
CA ARG A 123 -4.11 9.08 9.50
C ARG A 123 -4.57 7.69 9.90
N PHE A 124 -3.68 6.69 9.83
CA PHE A 124 -4.03 5.28 10.02
C PHE A 124 -3.19 4.59 11.11
N GLY A 125 -2.34 5.34 11.81
CA GLY A 125 -1.49 4.79 12.87
C GLY A 125 -0.34 3.91 12.37
N CYS A 126 -0.15 3.75 11.05
CA CYS A 126 0.87 2.86 10.51
C CYS A 126 1.84 3.58 9.58
N ARG A 127 3.14 3.32 9.74
CA ARG A 127 4.19 3.89 8.90
C ARG A 127 5.02 2.81 8.24
N LEU A 128 4.99 2.74 6.93
CA LEU A 128 5.89 1.89 6.14
C LEU A 128 7.21 2.60 5.84
N LYS A 129 8.34 2.02 6.23
CA LYS A 129 9.69 2.50 5.90
C LYS A 129 10.42 1.44 5.07
N ALA A 130 10.12 1.40 3.77
CA ALA A 130 10.76 0.51 2.79
C ALA A 130 11.05 1.28 1.49
N ALA A 131 11.62 0.65 0.46
CA ALA A 131 11.64 1.23 -0.88
C ALA A 131 10.22 1.23 -1.51
N PRO A 132 9.90 2.07 -2.51
CA PRO A 132 8.69 1.92 -3.33
C PRO A 132 8.65 0.57 -4.06
N GLY A 133 7.52 0.25 -4.68
CA GLY A 133 7.30 -1.05 -5.32
C GLY A 133 6.75 -2.09 -4.36
N VAL A 134 5.86 -1.65 -3.47
CA VAL A 134 5.22 -2.49 -2.46
C VAL A 134 3.74 -2.16 -2.41
N ARG A 135 2.91 -3.17 -2.20
CA ARG A 135 1.50 -2.97 -1.84
C ARG A 135 1.34 -3.14 -0.35
N LEU A 136 0.55 -2.27 0.24
CA LEU A 136 0.26 -2.25 1.66
C LEU A 136 -1.25 -2.31 1.86
N TRP A 137 -1.70 -3.27 2.66
CA TRP A 137 -3.05 -3.29 3.22
C TRP A 137 -2.95 -3.17 4.73
N LEU A 138 -3.89 -2.43 5.32
CA LEU A 138 -3.92 -2.18 6.76
C LEU A 138 -5.26 -2.59 7.34
N TRP A 139 -5.22 -3.13 8.54
CA TRP A 139 -6.36 -3.41 9.40
C TRP A 139 -6.05 -2.91 10.80
N ARG A 140 -7.03 -3.04 11.71
CA ARG A 140 -6.87 -2.62 13.10
C ARG A 140 -5.75 -3.35 13.83
N ASP A 141 -5.52 -4.62 13.52
CA ASP A 141 -4.64 -5.56 14.24
C ASP A 141 -3.43 -6.03 13.40
N ARG A 142 -3.36 -5.66 12.12
CA ARG A 142 -2.30 -6.12 11.23
C ARG A 142 -2.09 -5.25 10.00
N ALA A 143 -0.92 -5.43 9.38
CA ALA A 143 -0.60 -4.99 8.04
C ALA A 143 -0.21 -6.19 7.18
N LEU A 144 -0.55 -6.16 5.89
CA LEU A 144 0.01 -7.03 4.88
C LEU A 144 0.88 -6.19 3.95
N VAL A 145 2.13 -6.62 3.76
CA VAL A 145 3.04 -6.02 2.78
C VAL A 145 3.35 -7.07 1.72
N VAL A 146 3.15 -6.72 0.46
CA VAL A 146 3.56 -7.54 -0.70
C VAL A 146 4.63 -6.78 -1.48
N SER A 147 5.76 -7.44 -1.74
CA SER A 147 6.80 -6.90 -2.61
C SER A 147 6.36 -7.04 -4.06
N LEU A 148 6.28 -5.92 -4.77
CA LEU A 148 6.11 -5.92 -6.23
C LEU A 148 7.45 -5.88 -6.95
N ARG A 149 8.58 -5.80 -6.25
CA ARG A 149 9.89 -5.57 -6.89
C ARG A 149 10.47 -6.86 -7.43
N ALA A 150 11.25 -6.75 -8.51
CA ALA A 150 12.13 -7.81 -8.99
C ALA A 150 13.39 -8.02 -8.12
N LEU A 151 13.65 -7.16 -7.13
CA LEU A 151 14.80 -7.21 -6.22
C LEU A 151 14.34 -7.33 -4.76
N PRO A 152 15.14 -7.97 -3.88
CA PRO A 152 14.83 -8.02 -2.46
C PRO A 152 14.58 -6.64 -1.84
N LEU A 153 13.69 -6.61 -0.86
CA LEU A 153 13.25 -5.42 -0.17
C LEU A 153 13.42 -5.58 1.33
N ALA A 154 14.20 -4.69 1.92
CA ALA A 154 14.32 -4.54 3.37
C ALA A 154 13.63 -3.25 3.84
N GLY A 155 13.14 -3.26 5.07
CA GLY A 155 12.46 -2.10 5.64
C GLY A 155 11.90 -2.36 7.03
N PHE A 156 10.96 -1.51 7.43
CA PHE A 156 10.24 -1.64 8.70
C PHE A 156 8.78 -1.22 8.54
N VAL A 157 7.90 -1.89 9.26
CA VAL A 157 6.54 -1.41 9.53
C VAL A 157 6.51 -0.92 10.97
N TYR A 158 6.04 0.31 11.18
CA TYR A 158 5.73 0.82 12.51
C TYR A 158 4.22 0.73 12.70
N GLY A 159 3.79 0.06 13.76
CA GLY A 159 2.38 -0.12 14.10
C GLY A 159 1.83 1.08 14.89
N PRO A 160 0.54 1.04 15.26
CA PRO A 160 -0.14 2.12 15.98
C PRO A 160 0.32 2.27 17.42
N GLU A 161 0.86 1.21 18.03
CA GLU A 161 1.33 1.25 19.41
C GLU A 161 2.74 1.82 19.50
N ALA A 162 2.98 2.64 20.54
CA ALA A 162 4.28 3.24 20.78
C ALA A 162 5.37 2.17 20.92
N GLY A 163 6.42 2.27 20.11
CA GLY A 163 7.53 1.31 20.11
C GLY A 163 7.31 0.08 19.22
N HIS A 164 6.11 -0.16 18.69
CA HIS A 164 5.89 -1.26 17.76
C HIS A 164 6.66 -1.04 16.45
N ARG A 165 7.59 -1.95 16.16
CA ARG A 165 8.42 -1.93 14.95
C ARG A 165 8.74 -3.35 14.51
N ALA A 166 8.21 -3.76 13.38
CA ALA A 166 8.52 -5.05 12.76
C ALA A 166 9.52 -4.86 11.62
N PRO A 167 10.60 -5.67 11.54
CA PRO A 167 11.47 -5.70 10.37
C PRO A 167 10.72 -6.29 9.17
N LEU A 168 11.04 -5.77 7.98
CA LEU A 168 10.64 -6.36 6.71
C LEU A 168 11.88 -6.91 6.02
N ALA A 169 11.78 -8.16 5.57
CA ALA A 169 12.74 -8.81 4.70
C ALA A 169 11.95 -9.63 3.68
N LEU A 170 11.74 -9.05 2.50
CA LEU A 170 10.90 -9.62 1.45
C LEU A 170 11.74 -9.94 0.23
N GLU A 171 11.74 -11.21 -0.16
CA GLU A 171 12.20 -11.62 -1.49
C GLU A 171 11.28 -11.05 -2.60
N PRO A 172 11.74 -11.03 -3.85
CA PRO A 172 10.91 -10.61 -4.99
C PRO A 172 9.56 -11.34 -5.03
N GLY A 173 8.46 -10.58 -5.06
CA GLY A 173 7.10 -11.15 -5.07
C GLY A 173 6.59 -11.65 -3.72
N ALA A 174 7.44 -11.77 -2.70
CA ALA A 174 7.07 -12.30 -1.39
C ALA A 174 6.13 -11.35 -0.62
N ALA A 175 5.50 -11.90 0.42
CA ALA A 175 4.57 -11.19 1.28
C ALA A 175 4.90 -11.42 2.76
N GLN A 176 4.59 -10.44 3.61
CA GLN A 176 4.75 -10.55 5.05
C GLN A 176 3.56 -9.90 5.75
N VAL A 177 2.96 -10.64 6.67
CA VAL A 177 1.95 -10.14 7.60
C VAL A 177 2.67 -9.67 8.87
N VAL A 178 2.37 -8.44 9.28
CA VAL A 178 2.84 -7.86 10.54
C VAL A 178 1.62 -7.70 11.44
N ARG A 179 1.63 -8.31 12.62
CA ARG A 179 0.56 -8.24 13.61
C ARG A 179 0.99 -7.42 14.82
N TRP A 180 0.03 -6.76 15.47
CA TRP A 180 0.21 -6.05 16.73
C TRP A 180 -0.98 -6.31 17.65
#